data_AF-A0A2A3FQ35-F1
#
_entry.id   AF-A0A2A3FQ35-F1
#
_cell.length_a   1.000
_cell.length_b   1.000
_cell.length_c   1.000
_cell.angle_alpha   90.00
_cell.angle_beta   90.00
_cell.angle_gamma   90.00
#
_symmetry.space_group_name_H-M   'P 1'
#
loop_
_entity.id
_entity.type
_entity.pdbx_description
1 polymer ?
#
loop_
_entity_poly.entity_id
_entity_poly.type
_entity_poly.pdbx_seq_one_letter_code
_entity_poly.pdbx_strand_id
1 'polypeptide(L)'
;MFVVGRHTDPVFTSTGAVCDRYPHLLDADNLREAALETGRLEPDEAGRTPLPLLRIDTTASVPTGPYRPLDGRAVPFPNSPRLLAGLIADARRVGVASGALIAVDGPPALRHRLRGAVVEYLRHAGFDVVLYLPGWVLDEGLLARTS
;
A
#
# COMPACT_ATOMS: atom_id res chain seq x y z
N MET A 1 0.70 -3.89 -6.30
CA MET A 1 1.63 -3.37 -5.26
C MET A 1 2.16 -2.03 -5.71
N PHE A 2 2.14 -1.04 -4.82
CA PHE A 2 2.54 0.34 -5.11
C PHE A 2 3.61 0.79 -4.10
N VAL A 3 4.51 1.68 -4.50
CA VAL A 3 5.55 2.25 -3.63
C VAL A 3 5.56 3.75 -3.84
N VAL A 4 5.36 4.52 -2.77
CA VAL A 4 5.26 5.98 -2.80
C VAL A 4 6.32 6.61 -1.91
N GLY A 5 6.54 7.91 -2.10
CA GLY A 5 7.43 8.68 -1.24
C GLY A 5 6.82 8.88 0.14
N ARG A 6 7.66 9.13 1.14
CA ARG A 6 7.19 9.64 2.42
C ARG A 6 6.46 10.98 2.22
N HIS A 7 5.42 11.25 3.00
CA HIS A 7 4.61 12.48 2.95
C HIS A 7 3.82 12.69 1.64
N THR A 8 3.61 11.65 0.85
CA THR A 8 2.58 11.67 -0.19
C THR A 8 1.24 11.32 0.46
N ASP A 9 0.17 11.97 0.03
CA ASP A 9 -1.18 11.47 0.30
C ASP A 9 -1.67 10.72 -0.95
N PRO A 10 -1.47 9.39 -1.02
CA PRO A 10 -1.77 8.62 -2.22
C PRO A 10 -3.26 8.60 -2.50
N VAL A 11 -3.67 9.11 -3.66
CA VAL A 11 -5.06 9.09 -4.10
C VAL A 11 -5.16 8.25 -5.36
N PHE A 12 -6.10 7.31 -5.38
CA PHE A 12 -6.45 6.59 -6.60
C PHE A 12 -7.57 7.32 -7.32
N THR A 13 -7.30 7.75 -8.54
CA THR A 13 -8.28 8.42 -9.39
C THR A 13 -8.75 7.48 -10.49
N SER A 14 -10.06 7.43 -10.72
CA SER A 14 -10.61 6.67 -11.83
C SER A 14 -10.26 7.34 -13.15
N THR A 15 -9.83 6.53 -14.13
CA THR A 15 -9.55 6.96 -15.50
C THR A 15 -10.80 7.03 -16.39
N GLY A 16 -11.98 6.67 -15.85
CA GLY A 16 -13.22 6.53 -16.60
C GLY A 16 -13.35 5.22 -17.39
N ALA A 17 -12.33 4.36 -17.38
CA ALA A 17 -12.43 3.02 -17.96
C ALA A 17 -13.32 2.11 -17.09
N VAL A 18 -14.10 1.25 -17.74
CA VAL A 18 -14.93 0.25 -17.06
C VAL A 18 -14.03 -0.72 -16.30
N CYS A 19 -14.30 -0.89 -15.00
CA CYS A 19 -13.55 -1.77 -14.12
C CYS A 19 -14.49 -2.35 -13.06
N ASP A 20 -14.33 -3.64 -12.77
CA ASP A 20 -15.17 -4.36 -11.80
C ASP A 20 -14.69 -4.20 -10.35
N ARG A 21 -13.53 -3.56 -10.17
CA ARG A 21 -12.87 -3.38 -8.87
C ARG A 21 -12.39 -1.96 -8.67
N TYR A 22 -12.37 -1.51 -7.41
CA TYR A 22 -11.80 -0.24 -7.01
C TYR A 22 -10.75 -0.43 -5.92
N PRO A 23 -9.63 0.33 -5.93
CA PRO A 23 -8.63 0.27 -4.88
C PRO A 23 -9.21 0.87 -3.59
N HIS A 24 -9.12 0.14 -2.50
CA HIS A 24 -9.49 0.63 -1.17
C HIS A 24 -8.25 0.59 -0.27
N LEU A 25 -7.73 1.75 0.11
CA LEU A 25 -6.61 1.83 1.05
C LEU A 25 -7.14 1.59 2.46
N LEU A 26 -6.57 0.59 3.15
CA LEU A 26 -6.94 0.28 4.53
C LEU A 26 -6.26 1.30 5.45
N ASP A 27 -7.05 2.05 6.20
CA ASP A 27 -6.60 3.02 7.18
C ASP A 27 -6.46 2.33 8.55
N ALA A 28 -5.39 1.53 8.67
CA ALA A 28 -5.11 0.71 9.84
C ALA A 28 -3.62 0.73 10.19
N ASP A 29 -3.29 0.84 11.48
CA ASP A 29 -1.91 0.79 11.96
C ASP A 29 -1.41 -0.62 12.30
N ASN A 30 -2.31 -1.61 12.24
CA ASN A 30 -1.98 -3.00 12.52
C ASN A 30 -2.86 -3.97 11.70
N LEU A 31 -2.40 -5.22 11.56
CA LEU A 31 -3.10 -6.25 10.77
C LEU A 31 -4.48 -6.62 11.32
N ARG A 32 -4.71 -6.47 12.63
CA ARG A 32 -6.01 -6.80 13.24
C ARG A 32 -7.06 -5.77 12.84
N GLU A 33 -6.72 -4.49 12.89
CA GLU A 33 -7.60 -3.41 12.42
C GLU A 33 -7.83 -3.50 10.91
N ALA A 34 -6.77 -3.76 10.14
CA ALA A 34 -6.88 -3.98 8.70
C ALA A 34 -7.85 -5.13 8.35
N ALA A 35 -7.83 -6.21 9.14
CA ALA A 35 -8.76 -7.34 8.98
C ALA A 35 -10.21 -6.94 9.30
N LEU A 36 -10.42 -6.16 10.36
CA LEU A 36 -11.74 -5.67 10.75
C LEU A 36 -12.31 -4.71 9.70
N GLU A 37 -11.49 -3.82 9.15
CA GLU A 37 -11.88 -2.92 8.08
C GLU A 37 -12.23 -3.70 6.81
N THR A 38 -11.37 -4.65 6.41
CA THR A 38 -11.60 -5.49 5.23
C THR A 38 -12.90 -6.28 5.30
N GLY A 39 -13.24 -6.81 6.48
CA GLY A 39 -14.49 -7.53 6.70
C GLY A 39 -15.75 -6.68 6.64
N ARG A 40 -15.63 -5.35 6.53
CA ARG A 40 -16.73 -4.39 6.42
C ARG A 40 -16.81 -3.73 5.03
N LEU A 41 -15.91 -4.11 4.11
CA LEU A 41 -15.90 -3.53 2.78
C LEU A 41 -17.04 -4.10 1.96
N GLU A 42 -17.88 -3.20 1.47
CA GLU A 42 -18.99 -3.50 0.57
C GLU A 42 -18.66 -2.99 -0.84
N PRO A 43 -19.33 -3.48 -1.88
CA PRO A 43 -19.28 -2.87 -3.21
C PRO A 43 -19.65 -1.39 -3.16
N ASP A 44 -19.05 -0.57 -4.01
CA ASP A 44 -19.37 0.85 -4.08
C ASP A 44 -20.72 1.14 -4.77
N GLU A 45 -21.09 2.41 -4.91
CA GLU A 45 -22.34 2.83 -5.56
C GLU A 45 -22.47 2.36 -7.02
N ALA A 46 -21.33 2.13 -7.68
CA ALA A 46 -21.27 1.62 -9.06
C ALA A 46 -21.23 0.08 -9.10
N GLY A 47 -21.35 -0.60 -7.96
CA GLY A 47 -21.30 -2.05 -7.83
C GLY A 47 -19.91 -2.66 -7.94
N ARG A 48 -18.84 -1.85 -7.90
CA ARG A 48 -17.46 -2.33 -8.03
C ARG A 48 -17.01 -2.99 -6.73
N THR A 49 -16.32 -4.11 -6.83
CA THR A 49 -15.82 -4.84 -5.68
C THR A 49 -14.57 -4.14 -5.10
N PRO A 50 -14.48 -3.95 -3.77
CA PRO A 50 -13.29 -3.39 -3.15
C PRO A 50 -12.06 -4.28 -3.37
N LEU A 51 -10.94 -3.64 -3.66
CA LEU A 51 -9.62 -4.24 -3.69
C LEU A 51 -8.82 -3.68 -2.50
N PRO A 52 -8.87 -4.32 -1.32
CA PRO A 52 -8.19 -3.83 -0.14
C PRO A 52 -6.67 -3.80 -0.33
N LEU A 53 -6.05 -2.65 -0.05
CA LEU A 53 -4.63 -2.39 -0.16
C LEU A 53 -4.10 -2.01 1.22
N LEU A 54 -3.23 -2.85 1.78
CA LEU A 54 -2.58 -2.58 3.05
C LEU A 54 -1.65 -1.38 2.92
N ARG A 55 -1.81 -0.37 3.77
CA ARG A 55 -0.88 0.75 3.90
C ARG A 55 0.28 0.32 4.81
N ILE A 56 1.50 0.38 4.30
CA ILE A 56 2.71 0.01 5.04
C ILE A 56 3.63 1.23 5.11
N ASP A 57 4.00 1.65 6.31
CA ASP A 57 4.96 2.73 6.53
C ASP A 57 6.33 2.17 6.92
N THR A 58 7.31 2.31 6.03
CA THR A 58 8.69 1.84 6.28
C THR A 58 9.58 2.88 6.95
N THR A 59 9.05 4.07 7.19
CA THR A 59 9.76 5.23 7.73
C THR A 59 9.64 5.32 9.26
N ALA A 60 8.64 4.65 9.82
CA ALA A 60 8.41 4.54 11.26
C ALA A 60 9.57 3.85 12.02
N SER A 61 10.42 3.06 11.35
CA SER A 61 11.54 2.34 11.97
C SER A 61 12.87 3.09 11.94
N VAL A 62 12.93 4.34 11.44
CA VAL A 62 14.19 5.11 11.35
C VAL A 62 14.41 5.91 12.66
N PRO A 63 15.51 5.69 13.41
CA PRO A 63 15.71 6.29 14.75
C PRO A 63 16.02 7.80 14.78
N THR A 64 16.09 8.48 13.63
CA THR A 64 16.67 9.82 13.52
C THR A 64 15.64 10.89 13.17
N GLY A 65 14.74 11.18 14.11
CA GLY A 65 13.90 12.39 14.05
C GLY A 65 12.60 12.29 14.85
N PRO A 66 11.92 13.42 15.12
CA PRO A 66 10.60 13.40 15.75
C PRO A 66 9.64 12.59 14.87
N TYR A 67 9.25 11.44 15.41
CA TYR A 67 8.29 10.50 14.84
C TYR A 67 6.96 11.23 14.59
N ARG A 68 6.59 11.35 13.31
CA ARG A 68 5.20 11.52 12.90
C ARG A 68 4.87 10.34 12.00
N PRO A 69 4.17 9.30 12.50
CA PRO A 69 3.61 8.29 11.61
C PRO A 69 2.68 8.99 10.62
N LEU A 70 2.41 8.35 9.48
CA LEU A 70 1.27 8.71 8.64
C LEU A 70 -0.04 8.53 9.47
N ASP A 71 -0.34 9.49 10.34
CA ASP A 71 -1.57 9.69 11.13
C ASP A 71 -2.25 8.44 11.73
N GLY A 72 -1.51 7.36 12.02
CA GLY A 72 -2.08 6.09 12.52
C GLY A 72 -2.86 5.28 11.47
N ARG A 73 -2.66 5.56 10.17
CA ARG A 73 -3.39 4.92 9.07
C ARG A 73 -2.60 3.84 8.35
N ALA A 74 -1.36 3.56 8.78
CA ALA A 74 -0.47 2.63 8.09
C ALA A 74 0.28 1.74 9.07
N VAL A 75 0.46 0.48 8.70
CA VAL A 75 1.20 -0.52 9.48
C VAL A 75 2.70 -0.15 9.48
N PRO A 76 3.29 0.18 10.65
CA PRO A 76 4.71 0.45 10.72
C PRO A 76 5.48 -0.85 10.50
N PHE A 77 6.45 -0.84 9.59
CA PHE A 77 7.18 -2.06 9.24
C PHE A 77 8.61 -1.79 8.79
N PRO A 78 9.58 -2.69 9.01
CA PRO A 78 10.95 -2.45 8.55
C PRO A 78 11.06 -2.30 7.03
N ASN A 79 11.97 -1.42 6.58
CA ASN A 79 12.34 -1.30 5.16
C ASN A 79 13.23 -2.47 4.70
N SER A 80 12.70 -3.70 4.77
CA SER A 80 13.38 -4.93 4.35
C SER A 80 12.54 -5.61 3.27
N PRO A 81 13.05 -5.75 2.03
CA PRO A 81 12.26 -6.31 0.92
C PRO A 81 11.69 -7.70 1.23
N ARG A 82 12.48 -8.56 1.88
CA ARG A 82 12.08 -9.92 2.25
C ARG A 82 10.96 -9.92 3.29
N LEU A 83 11.07 -9.09 4.32
CA LEU A 83 10.04 -9.01 5.36
C LEU A 83 8.75 -8.40 4.80
N LEU A 84 8.86 -7.34 3.99
CA LEU A 84 7.71 -6.72 3.33
C LEU A 84 6.97 -7.71 2.43
N ALA A 85 7.70 -8.49 1.62
CA ALA A 85 7.11 -9.53 0.80
C ALA A 85 6.39 -10.59 1.65
N GLY A 86 6.98 -11.00 2.79
CA GLY A 86 6.35 -11.91 3.74
C GLY A 86 5.03 -11.37 4.30
N LEU A 87 5.04 -10.13 4.80
CA LEU A 87 3.84 -9.45 5.31
C LEU A 87 2.72 -9.39 4.26
N ILE A 88 3.06 -8.96 3.04
CA ILE A 88 2.09 -8.84 1.94
C ILE A 88 1.52 -10.21 1.56
N ALA A 89 2.38 -11.23 1.47
CA ALA A 89 1.97 -12.59 1.15
C ALA A 89 1.04 -13.16 2.22
N ASP A 90 1.35 -12.94 3.50
CA ASP A 90 0.54 -13.44 4.60
C ASP A 90 -0.80 -12.72 4.67
N ALA A 91 -0.82 -11.39 4.60
CA ALA A 91 -2.05 -10.61 4.52
C ALA A 91 -2.94 -11.05 3.35
N ARG A 92 -2.35 -11.43 2.21
CA ARG A 92 -3.08 -11.97 1.06
C ARG A 92 -3.66 -13.34 1.30
N ARG A 93 -2.91 -14.24 1.94
CA ARG A 93 -3.35 -15.62 2.24
C ARG A 93 -4.47 -15.65 3.26
N VAL A 94 -4.39 -14.80 4.29
CA VAL A 94 -5.42 -14.71 5.32
C VAL A 94 -6.63 -13.86 4.93
N GLY A 95 -6.63 -13.28 3.73
CA GLY A 95 -7.76 -12.49 3.21
C GLY A 95 -7.86 -11.07 3.77
N VAL A 96 -6.81 -10.55 4.41
CA VAL A 96 -6.77 -9.19 4.96
C VAL A 96 -6.54 -8.15 3.88
N ALA A 97 -5.73 -8.44 2.86
CA ALA A 97 -5.51 -7.48 1.77
C ALA A 97 -5.26 -8.18 0.45
N SER A 98 -5.63 -7.53 -0.65
CA SER A 98 -5.34 -8.00 -2.01
C SER A 98 -3.99 -7.49 -2.54
N GLY A 99 -3.44 -6.45 -1.91
CA GLY A 99 -2.14 -5.89 -2.23
C GLY A 99 -1.67 -4.91 -1.16
N ALA A 100 -0.68 -4.11 -1.49
CA ALA A 100 -0.14 -3.11 -0.57
C ALA A 100 0.32 -1.83 -1.28
N LEU A 101 0.31 -0.75 -0.52
CA LEU A 101 0.94 0.52 -0.80
C LEU A 101 2.02 0.77 0.26
N ILE A 102 3.27 0.91 -0.17
CA ILE A 102 4.42 1.01 0.70
C ILE A 102 4.96 2.43 0.66
N ALA A 103 4.94 3.14 1.79
CA ALA A 103 5.58 4.43 1.94
C ALA A 103 7.07 4.25 2.32
N VAL A 104 7.95 4.93 1.60
CA VAL A 104 9.40 4.82 1.75
C VAL A 104 10.05 6.19 1.77
N ASP A 105 10.99 6.39 2.69
CA ASP A 105 11.82 7.58 2.71
C ASP A 105 13.01 7.43 1.75
N GLY A 106 13.27 8.44 0.93
CA GLY A 106 14.39 8.45 -0.01
C GLY A 106 14.03 8.69 -1.48
N PRO A 107 15.05 8.72 -2.36
CA PRO A 107 14.89 9.15 -3.75
C PRO A 107 14.12 8.12 -4.61
N PRO A 108 13.58 8.52 -5.78
CA PRO A 108 12.87 7.63 -6.70
C PRO A 108 13.63 6.34 -7.05
N ALA A 109 14.96 6.39 -7.19
CA ALA A 109 15.78 5.22 -7.46
C ALA A 109 15.72 4.17 -6.32
N LEU A 110 15.67 4.60 -5.06
CA LEU A 110 15.53 3.72 -3.91
C LEU A 110 14.15 3.04 -3.92
N ARG A 111 13.09 3.81 -4.19
CA ARG A 111 11.71 3.30 -4.31
C ARG A 111 11.60 2.24 -5.41
N HIS A 112 12.20 2.50 -6.57
CA HIS A 112 12.23 1.54 -7.68
C HIS A 112 12.99 0.25 -7.32
N ARG A 113 14.15 0.36 -6.67
CA ARG A 113 14.92 -0.80 -6.20
C ARG A 113 14.14 -1.63 -5.18
N LEU A 114 13.53 -0.99 -4.19
CA LEU A 114 12.69 -1.67 -3.20
C LEU A 114 11.53 -2.39 -3.88
N ARG A 115 10.82 -1.68 -4.78
CA ARG A 115 9.72 -2.25 -5.56
C ARG A 115 10.15 -3.51 -6.30
N GLY A 116 11.28 -3.45 -7.01
CA GLY A 116 11.83 -4.59 -7.74
C GLY A 116 12.16 -5.78 -6.83
N ALA A 117 12.83 -5.53 -5.71
CA ALA A 117 13.22 -6.57 -4.76
C ALA A 117 12.00 -7.24 -4.08
N VAL A 118 11.00 -6.46 -3.66
CA VAL A 118 9.76 -7.02 -3.06
C VAL A 118 9.00 -7.87 -4.10
N VAL A 119 8.89 -7.39 -5.35
CA VAL A 119 8.27 -8.14 -6.44
C VAL A 119 8.98 -9.47 -6.68
N GLU A 120 10.31 -9.46 -6.67
CA GLU A 120 11.09 -10.68 -6.84
C GLU A 120 10.79 -11.70 -5.74
N TYR A 121 10.81 -11.30 -4.47
CA TYR A 121 10.48 -12.18 -3.35
C TYR A 121 9.04 -12.72 -3.42
N LEU A 122 8.06 -11.87 -3.79
CA LEU A 122 6.67 -12.30 -3.96
C LEU A 122 6.52 -13.32 -5.10
N ARG A 123 7.22 -13.12 -6.23
CA ARG A 123 7.22 -14.08 -7.34
C ARG A 123 7.88 -15.40 -6.95
N HIS A 124 8.98 -15.36 -6.20
CA HIS A 124 9.61 -16.56 -5.65
C HIS A 124 8.70 -17.32 -4.69
N ALA A 125 7.79 -16.60 -4.00
CA ALA A 125 6.76 -17.19 -3.15
C ALA A 125 5.50 -17.66 -3.91
N GLY A 126 5.51 -17.60 -5.25
CA GLY A 126 4.43 -18.10 -6.11
C GLY A 126 3.31 -17.11 -6.41
N PHE A 127 3.47 -15.81 -6.10
CA PHE A 127 2.47 -14.80 -6.41
C PHE A 127 2.69 -14.18 -7.79
N ASP A 128 1.61 -13.99 -8.54
CA ASP A 128 1.60 -13.03 -9.64
C ASP A 128 1.46 -11.62 -9.08
N VAL A 129 2.34 -10.71 -9.51
CA VAL A 129 2.45 -9.37 -8.94
C VAL A 129 2.11 -8.34 -9.99
N VAL A 130 0.97 -7.70 -9.78
CA VAL A 130 0.47 -6.61 -10.61
C VAL A 130 0.91 -5.26 -10.02
N LEU A 131 1.42 -4.38 -10.89
CA LEU A 131 1.95 -3.05 -10.52
C LEU A 131 1.06 -1.88 -10.99
N TYR A 132 -0.07 -2.18 -11.62
CA TYR A 132 -1.07 -1.21 -12.05
C TYR A 132 -2.47 -1.77 -11.74
N LEU A 133 -3.48 -0.92 -11.61
CA LEU A 133 -4.86 -1.38 -11.46
C LEU A 133 -5.67 -0.89 -12.65
N PRO A 134 -6.27 -1.78 -13.47
CA PRO A 134 -7.07 -1.36 -14.61
C PRO A 134 -8.15 -0.37 -14.20
N GLY A 135 -8.22 0.77 -14.90
CA GLY A 135 -9.19 1.82 -14.62
C GLY A 135 -8.75 2.85 -13.57
N TRP A 136 -7.58 2.68 -12.94
CA TRP A 136 -7.15 3.54 -11.83
C TRP A 136 -5.70 4.02 -12.00
N VAL A 137 -5.47 5.29 -11.68
CA VAL A 137 -4.14 5.88 -11.59
C VAL A 137 -3.90 6.30 -10.16
N LEU A 138 -2.70 5.99 -9.65
CA LEU A 138 -2.24 6.48 -8.36
C LEU A 138 -1.58 7.84 -8.56
N ASP A 139 -2.20 8.88 -7.99
CA ASP A 139 -1.58 10.18 -7.81
C ASP A 139 -0.84 10.19 -6.47
N GLU A 140 0.45 10.54 -6.50
CA GLU A 140 1.30 10.65 -5.31
C GLU A 140 1.19 12.04 -4.66
N GLY A 141 -0.01 12.64 -4.70
CA GLY A 141 -0.35 13.98 -4.23
C GLY A 141 0.67 14.52 -3.22
N LEU A 142 1.50 15.47 -3.68
CA LEU A 142 2.48 16.11 -2.82
C LEU A 142 1.70 16.79 -1.70
N LEU A 143 1.96 16.43 -0.43
CA LEU A 143 1.68 17.36 0.66
C LEU A 143 2.48 18.61 0.34
N ALA A 144 1.80 19.63 -0.20
CA ALA A 144 2.30 20.98 -0.16
C ALA A 144 2.60 21.24 1.31
N ARG A 145 3.89 21.29 1.67
CA ARG A 145 4.31 21.77 2.97
C ARG A 145 3.79 23.20 3.05
N THR A 146 2.63 23.38 3.67
CA THR A 146 2.20 24.68 4.16
C THR A 146 3.26 25.08 5.19
N SER A 147 4.04 26.05 4.74
CA SER A 147 4.99 26.89 5.46
C SER A 147 4.49 27.34 6.81
#